data_AF-A0A813LAA7-F1
#
_entry.id   AF-A0A813LAA7-F1
#
_cell.length_a   1.000
_cell.length_b   1.000
_cell.length_c   1.000
_cell.angle_alpha   90.00
_cell.angle_beta   90.00
_cell.angle_gamma   90.00
#
_symmetry.space_group_name_H-M   'P 1'
#
loop_
_entity.id
_entity.type
_entity.pdbx_description
1 polymer ?
#
loop_
_entity_poly.entity_id
_entity_poly.type
_entity_poly.pdbx_seq_one_letter_code
_entity_poly.pdbx_strand_id
1 'polypeptide(L)'
;PIAGGATATAVAALRPASASARGRPPSLHTSGSAQLLSGGLRREDGAARFGTRSSAPTSQERRAQDDSGGQGAELALLRARFDLRLDVERVRTQGASEELRAACSDALRSEHSVAARQLTALREGFCQAEALQRASEALALQGLRAASEQSAAASRQEAAQREALLLEELRLERVSFAAASSEARAARAEAAEAAESARESLASCALEAAASCQAQREAQVAQVLGRLEGEHFRLSHEAAQEAYRRRAAQEEVE
;
A
#
# COMPACT_ATOMS: atom_id res chain seq x y z
N PRO A 1 51.69 -12.50 -23.65
CA PRO A 1 51.62 -11.93 -22.29
C PRO A 1 50.59 -10.78 -22.23
N ILE A 2 49.33 -11.13 -21.98
CA ILE A 2 48.26 -10.17 -21.67
C ILE A 2 47.58 -10.76 -20.45
N ALA A 3 47.93 -10.23 -19.27
CA ALA A 3 47.37 -10.63 -18.00
C ALA A 3 46.01 -9.93 -17.83
N GLY A 4 44.93 -10.69 -18.02
CA GLY A 4 43.59 -10.28 -17.65
C GLY A 4 43.45 -10.30 -16.13
N GLY A 5 43.25 -9.12 -15.54
CA GLY A 5 42.87 -8.96 -14.15
C GLY A 5 41.43 -9.43 -13.92
N ALA A 6 41.26 -10.47 -13.14
CA ALA A 6 39.98 -10.86 -12.56
C ALA A 6 39.96 -10.42 -11.10
N THR A 7 39.40 -9.24 -10.84
CA THR A 7 39.01 -8.82 -9.48
C THR A 7 37.71 -9.52 -9.12
N ALA A 8 37.81 -10.59 -8.33
CA ALA A 8 36.66 -11.22 -7.70
C ALA A 8 36.19 -10.32 -6.53
N THR A 9 35.13 -9.55 -6.76
CA THR A 9 34.46 -8.79 -5.71
C THR A 9 33.53 -9.72 -4.93
N ALA A 10 33.74 -9.73 -3.61
CA ALA A 10 33.04 -10.54 -2.64
C ALA A 10 31.53 -10.29 -2.60
N VAL A 11 30.73 -11.35 -2.66
CA VAL A 11 29.32 -11.34 -2.23
C VAL A 11 29.27 -12.00 -0.86
N ALA A 12 29.46 -11.18 0.18
CA ALA A 12 29.18 -11.58 1.55
C ALA A 12 27.66 -11.58 1.75
N ALA A 13 27.09 -12.77 1.91
CA ALA A 13 25.70 -12.97 2.26
C ALA A 13 25.44 -12.48 3.70
N LEU A 14 24.88 -11.28 3.83
CA LEU A 14 24.33 -10.79 5.09
C LEU A 14 22.89 -11.31 5.25
N ARG A 15 22.75 -12.31 6.13
CA ARG A 15 21.48 -12.71 6.74
C ARG A 15 20.87 -11.52 7.52
N PRO A 16 19.57 -11.23 7.41
CA PRO A 16 18.90 -10.45 8.43
C PRO A 16 18.57 -11.36 9.62
N ALA A 17 19.17 -11.07 10.77
CA ALA A 17 18.78 -11.63 12.04
C ALA A 17 17.41 -11.05 12.45
N SER A 18 16.44 -11.93 12.65
CA SER A 18 15.15 -11.64 13.26
C SER A 18 15.32 -11.35 14.75
N ALA A 19 15.54 -10.08 15.09
CA ALA A 19 15.45 -9.60 16.47
C ALA A 19 14.00 -9.19 16.78
N SER A 20 13.22 -10.17 17.25
CA SER A 20 11.93 -9.93 17.92
C SER A 20 12.18 -9.29 19.29
N ALA A 21 12.32 -7.96 19.32
CA ALA A 21 12.30 -7.18 20.55
C ALA A 21 10.88 -6.62 20.76
N ARG A 22 10.11 -7.26 21.64
CA ARG A 22 8.88 -6.69 22.22
C ARG A 22 9.26 -5.53 23.14
N GLY A 23 9.47 -4.35 22.56
CA GLY A 23 9.56 -3.08 23.28
C GLY A 23 8.19 -2.45 23.39
N ARG A 24 7.57 -2.52 24.57
CA ARG A 24 6.41 -1.68 24.93
C ARG A 24 6.83 -0.20 24.86
N PRO A 25 6.09 0.69 24.18
CA PRO A 25 6.36 2.12 24.27
C PRO A 25 5.93 2.66 25.66
N PRO A 26 6.66 3.60 26.27
CA PRO A 26 6.17 4.32 27.43
C PRO A 26 5.06 5.28 27.00
N SER A 27 3.85 5.06 27.49
CA SER A 27 2.74 6.01 27.41
C SER A 27 3.02 7.20 28.35
N LEU A 28 3.55 8.29 27.80
CA LEU A 28 3.57 9.58 28.46
C LEU A 28 2.21 10.24 28.25
N HIS A 29 1.32 10.08 29.23
CA HIS A 29 0.18 10.96 29.41
C HIS A 29 0.68 12.34 29.84
N THR A 30 0.96 13.21 28.89
CA THR A 30 0.97 14.66 29.11
C THR A 30 -0.45 15.18 28.90
N SER A 31 -1.30 14.94 29.91
CA SER A 31 -2.59 15.61 29.98
C SER A 31 -2.34 17.05 30.41
N GLY A 32 -2.41 17.94 29.42
CA GLY A 32 -2.46 19.37 29.64
C GLY A 32 -3.73 19.76 30.40
N SER A 33 -3.52 20.34 31.57
CA SER A 33 -4.45 21.30 32.16
C SER A 33 -3.66 22.56 32.45
N ALA A 34 -3.50 23.37 31.41
CA ALA A 34 -3.13 24.77 31.53
C ALA A 34 -4.32 25.52 32.14
N GLN A 35 -4.36 25.62 33.46
CA GLN A 35 -5.13 26.66 34.13
C GLN A 35 -4.23 27.87 34.33
N LEU A 36 -4.44 28.84 33.46
CA LEU A 36 -4.19 30.26 33.69
C LEU A 36 -4.94 30.68 34.95
N LEU A 37 -4.22 30.93 36.03
CA LEU A 37 -4.67 31.84 37.09
C LEU A 37 -3.48 32.71 37.49
N SER A 38 -3.40 33.85 36.79
CA SER A 38 -3.23 35.18 37.38
C SER A 38 -2.36 35.27 38.63
N GLY A 39 -1.12 35.73 38.42
CA GLY A 39 -0.59 36.95 39.05
C GLY A 39 -0.98 37.17 40.51
N GLY A 40 -0.41 36.38 41.40
CA GLY A 40 -0.38 36.64 42.84
C GLY A 40 1.05 36.85 43.32
N LEU A 41 1.79 37.78 42.71
CA LEU A 41 3.01 38.31 43.33
C LEU A 41 2.56 39.05 44.59
N ARG A 42 2.56 38.34 45.73
CA ARG A 42 2.61 38.97 47.03
C ARG A 42 3.92 39.76 47.07
N ARG A 43 3.83 41.05 46.69
CA ARG A 43 4.60 42.08 47.39
C ARG A 43 4.15 42.00 48.83
N GLU A 44 4.84 41.21 49.63
CA GLU A 44 5.04 41.63 51.01
C GLU A 44 5.97 42.83 50.93
N ASP A 45 5.35 44.00 50.70
CA ASP A 45 5.83 45.29 51.18
C ASP A 45 5.82 45.22 52.71
N GLY A 46 6.65 44.33 53.26
CA GLY A 46 7.05 44.30 54.65
C GLY A 46 8.07 45.40 54.83
N ALA A 47 7.57 46.65 54.77
CA ALA A 47 8.29 47.84 55.16
C ALA A 47 9.06 47.51 56.45
N ALA A 48 10.39 47.41 56.32
CA ALA A 48 11.27 47.43 57.46
C ALA A 48 10.84 48.65 58.27
N ARG A 49 10.29 48.39 59.46
CA ARG A 49 9.95 49.39 60.46
C ARG A 49 11.24 50.07 60.88
N PHE A 50 11.74 50.97 60.05
CA PHE A 50 12.66 52.01 60.49
C PHE A 50 11.85 52.89 61.41
N GLY A 51 12.10 52.71 62.71
CA GLY A 51 11.38 53.38 63.77
C GLY A 51 11.23 54.86 63.46
N THR A 52 9.99 55.29 63.28
CA THR A 52 9.60 56.69 63.44
C THR A 52 9.90 57.02 64.89
N ARG A 53 11.12 57.48 65.16
CA ARG A 53 11.45 58.14 66.41
C ARG A 53 10.58 59.39 66.46
N SER A 54 9.53 59.25 67.26
CA SER A 54 8.77 60.33 67.88
C SER A 54 9.64 61.56 68.04
N SER A 55 9.25 62.62 67.32
CA SER A 55 9.62 64.00 67.59
C SER A 55 9.47 64.29 69.08
N ALA A 56 10.60 64.40 69.79
CA ALA A 56 10.60 65.07 71.08
C ALA A 56 10.59 66.58 70.80
N PRO A 57 9.61 67.35 71.31
CA PRO A 57 9.71 68.80 71.28
C PRO A 57 10.85 69.19 72.23
N THR A 58 11.86 69.88 71.70
CA THR A 58 12.85 70.58 72.52
C THR A 58 12.16 71.72 73.25
N SER A 59 11.62 71.43 74.44
CA SER A 59 11.34 72.45 75.45
C SER A 59 12.69 72.96 75.96
N GLN A 60 13.21 73.97 75.27
CA GLN A 60 14.35 74.75 75.71
C GLN A 60 13.87 75.67 76.84
N GLU A 61 13.67 75.09 78.02
CA GLU A 61 13.34 75.83 79.23
C GLU A 61 14.64 76.21 79.95
N ARG A 62 14.73 77.52 80.19
CA ARG A 62 15.84 78.25 80.78
C ARG A 62 16.36 77.57 82.04
N ARG A 63 17.67 77.33 82.09
CA ARG A 63 18.46 77.57 83.31
C ARG A 63 19.72 78.32 82.92
N ALA A 64 19.63 79.63 83.07
CA ALA A 64 20.77 80.43 83.46
C ALA A 64 21.25 79.89 84.80
N GLN A 65 22.43 79.28 84.81
CA GLN A 65 23.27 79.24 85.99
C GLN A 65 24.52 80.02 85.60
N ASP A 66 24.59 81.22 86.15
CA ASP A 66 25.84 81.93 86.35
C ASP A 66 26.81 80.99 87.06
N ASP A 67 27.92 80.66 86.41
CA ASP A 67 29.26 80.74 87.00
C ASP A 67 30.31 80.34 85.96
N SER A 68 31.28 81.24 85.76
CA SER A 68 32.36 81.23 84.75
C SER A 68 31.92 81.43 83.29
N GLY A 69 31.75 82.70 82.88
CA GLY A 69 31.39 83.12 81.51
C GLY A 69 32.33 82.65 80.37
N GLY A 70 33.40 81.91 80.67
CA GLY A 70 34.25 81.23 79.69
C GLY A 70 33.86 79.76 79.43
N GLN A 71 33.56 78.96 80.46
CA GLN A 71 33.39 77.50 80.32
C GLN A 71 32.09 77.10 79.62
N GLY A 72 30.99 77.82 79.86
CA GLY A 72 29.71 77.56 79.17
C GLY A 72 29.77 77.87 77.67
N ALA A 73 30.48 78.93 77.29
CA ALA A 73 30.71 79.30 75.89
C ALA A 73 31.63 78.29 75.18
N GLU A 74 32.67 77.82 75.85
CA GLU A 74 33.55 76.77 75.35
C GLU A 74 32.82 75.44 75.14
N LEU A 75 31.97 75.02 76.08
CA LEU A 75 31.14 73.82 75.93
C LEU A 75 30.11 73.95 74.79
N ALA A 76 29.51 75.13 74.62
CA ALA A 76 28.60 75.40 73.50
C ALA A 76 29.33 75.33 72.15
N LEU A 77 30.54 75.89 72.06
CA LEU A 77 31.41 75.81 70.88
C LEU A 77 31.82 74.36 70.56
N LEU A 78 32.20 73.57 71.57
CA LEU A 78 32.55 72.16 71.40
C LEU A 78 31.35 71.34 70.91
N ARG A 79 30.15 71.58 71.44
CA ARG A 79 28.90 70.96 70.96
C ARG A 79 28.61 71.34 69.52
N ALA A 80 28.63 72.63 69.17
CA ALA A 80 28.41 73.08 67.81
C ALA A 80 29.41 72.49 66.80
N ARG A 81 30.68 72.34 67.19
CA ARG A 81 31.71 71.70 66.35
C ARG A 81 31.46 70.20 66.18
N PHE A 82 31.00 69.53 67.22
CA PHE A 82 30.62 68.12 67.16
C PHE A 82 29.39 67.90 66.27
N ASP A 83 28.37 68.75 66.41
CA ASP A 83 27.16 68.72 65.60
C ASP A 83 27.47 68.99 64.11
N LEU A 84 28.31 69.99 63.81
CA LEU A 84 28.76 70.26 62.44
C LEU A 84 29.49 69.04 61.84
N ARG A 85 30.33 68.37 62.64
CA ARG A 85 31.04 67.16 62.20
C ARG A 85 30.07 66.01 61.97
N LEU A 86 29.06 65.84 62.83
CA LEU A 86 28.00 64.85 62.64
C LEU A 86 27.17 65.14 61.38
N ASP A 87 26.83 66.40 61.11
CA ASP A 87 26.07 66.78 59.92
C ASP A 87 26.89 66.56 58.65
N VAL A 88 28.19 66.87 58.65
CA VAL A 88 29.10 66.55 57.54
C VAL A 88 29.16 65.04 57.29
N GLU A 89 29.28 64.22 58.34
CA GLU A 89 29.27 62.76 58.20
C GLU A 89 27.89 62.21 57.76
N ARG A 90 26.79 62.83 58.20
CA ARG A 90 25.44 62.50 57.71
C ARG A 90 25.28 62.80 56.23
N VAL A 91 25.77 63.95 55.76
CA VAL A 91 25.75 64.29 54.33
C VAL A 91 26.60 63.31 53.53
N ARG A 92 27.80 62.95 54.01
CA ARG A 92 28.66 61.94 53.37
C ARG A 92 28.01 60.57 53.28
N THR A 93 27.40 60.11 54.36
CA THR A 93 26.71 58.80 54.39
C THR A 93 25.44 58.81 53.55
N GLN A 94 24.71 59.93 53.48
CA GLN A 94 23.58 60.09 52.56
C GLN A 94 24.03 60.02 51.10
N GLY A 95 25.07 60.76 50.72
CA GLY A 95 25.65 60.68 49.37
C GLY A 95 26.11 59.26 49.01
N ALA A 96 26.86 58.60 49.89
CA ALA A 96 27.27 57.20 49.68
C ALA A 96 26.07 56.24 49.57
N SER A 97 25.00 56.47 50.33
CA SER A 97 23.77 55.66 50.26
C SER A 97 22.99 55.89 48.97
N GLU A 98 22.99 57.11 48.43
CA GLU A 98 22.38 57.46 47.15
C GLU A 98 23.15 56.84 45.99
N GLU A 99 24.48 56.90 46.03
CA GLU A 99 25.36 56.23 45.07
C GLU A 99 25.16 54.70 45.09
N LEU A 100 25.08 54.09 46.27
CA LEU A 100 24.77 52.66 46.41
C LEU A 100 23.40 52.30 45.84
N ARG A 101 22.36 53.10 46.10
CA ARG A 101 21.03 52.88 45.52
C ARG A 101 21.04 53.04 44.00
N ALA A 102 21.75 54.03 43.48
CA ALA A 102 21.92 54.25 42.04
C ALA A 102 22.62 53.04 41.39
N ALA A 103 23.76 52.61 41.93
CA ALA A 103 24.51 51.44 41.46
C ALA A 103 23.69 50.15 41.51
N CYS A 104 22.95 49.89 42.60
CA CYS A 104 22.03 48.74 42.68
C CYS A 104 20.92 48.83 41.62
N SER A 105 20.34 50.01 41.40
CA SER A 105 19.29 50.19 40.39
C SER A 105 19.80 49.99 38.96
N ASP A 106 21.05 50.37 38.69
CA ASP A 106 21.69 50.18 37.38
C ASP A 106 22.05 48.71 37.18
N ALA A 107 22.57 48.03 38.21
CA ALA A 107 22.83 46.60 38.19
C ALA A 107 21.55 45.80 37.88
N LEU A 108 20.45 46.06 38.59
CA LEU A 108 19.16 45.41 38.34
C LEU A 108 18.64 45.67 36.92
N ARG A 109 18.75 46.92 36.44
CA ARG A 109 18.36 47.25 35.04
C ARG A 109 19.22 46.50 34.03
N SER A 110 20.52 46.37 34.27
CA SER A 110 21.43 45.62 33.41
C SER A 110 21.06 44.13 33.38
N GLU A 111 20.80 43.51 34.52
CA GLU A 111 20.40 42.10 34.64
C GLU A 111 19.06 41.83 33.95
N HIS A 112 18.07 42.70 34.17
CA HIS A 112 16.78 42.61 33.48
C HIS A 112 16.92 42.72 31.97
N SER A 113 17.80 43.59 31.48
CA SER A 113 18.06 43.73 30.04
C SER A 113 18.72 42.48 29.44
N VAL A 114 19.66 41.86 30.16
CA VAL A 114 20.33 40.63 29.74
C VAL A 114 19.35 39.46 29.77
N ALA A 115 18.57 39.31 30.84
CA ALA A 115 17.55 38.29 30.96
C ALA A 115 16.49 38.42 29.85
N ALA A 116 16.07 39.65 29.52
CA ALA A 116 15.14 39.88 28.42
C ALA A 116 15.71 39.43 27.07
N ARG A 117 16.98 39.76 26.77
CA ARG A 117 17.66 39.32 25.54
C ARG A 117 17.85 37.80 25.48
N GLN A 118 18.14 37.16 26.60
CA GLN A 118 18.24 35.70 26.67
C GLN A 118 16.88 35.03 26.46
N LEU A 119 15.81 35.58 27.04
CA LEU A 119 14.45 35.08 26.83
C LEU A 119 13.99 35.23 25.37
N THR A 120 14.32 36.35 24.71
CA THR A 120 14.02 36.51 23.28
C THR A 120 14.82 35.54 22.42
N ALA A 121 16.12 35.37 22.69
CA ALA A 121 16.96 34.42 21.97
C ALA A 121 16.47 32.96 22.14
N LEU A 122 16.05 32.58 23.35
CA LEU A 122 15.46 31.26 23.60
C LEU A 122 14.16 31.07 22.82
N ARG A 123 13.26 32.06 22.82
CA ARG A 123 12.01 32.00 22.06
C ARG A 123 12.24 31.87 20.56
N GLU A 124 13.16 32.66 20.00
CA GLU A 124 13.54 32.57 18.60
C GLU A 124 14.12 31.19 18.27
N GLY A 125 14.99 30.66 19.14
CA GLY A 125 15.53 29.31 19.01
C GLY A 125 14.44 28.23 19.01
N PHE A 126 13.46 28.33 19.90
CA PHE A 126 12.30 27.42 19.92
C PHE A 126 11.48 27.50 18.63
N CYS A 127 11.18 28.71 18.14
CA CYS A 127 10.44 28.89 16.90
C CYS A 127 11.19 28.29 15.69
N GLN A 128 12.52 28.45 15.63
CA GLN A 128 13.34 27.85 14.58
C GLN A 128 13.36 26.32 14.66
N ALA A 129 13.52 25.76 15.86
CA ALA A 129 13.48 24.31 16.08
C ALA A 129 12.12 23.72 15.68
N GLU A 130 11.03 24.38 16.03
CA GLU A 130 9.68 23.97 15.64
C GLU A 130 9.47 24.04 14.12
N ALA A 131 9.96 25.09 13.46
CA ALA A 131 9.92 25.20 12.01
C ALA A 131 10.71 24.07 11.32
N LEU A 132 11.89 23.73 11.84
CA LEU A 132 12.69 22.61 11.34
C LEU A 132 11.98 21.26 11.56
N GLN A 133 11.36 21.07 12.73
CA GLN A 133 10.58 19.87 13.01
C GLN A 133 9.43 19.72 12.01
N ARG A 134 8.61 20.75 11.82
CA ARG A 134 7.49 20.75 10.85
C ARG A 134 7.97 20.49 9.42
N ALA A 135 9.11 21.07 9.02
CA ALA A 135 9.70 20.84 7.72
C ALA A 135 10.15 19.37 7.55
N SER A 136 10.78 18.79 8.57
CA SER A 136 11.20 17.39 8.55
C SER A 136 10.01 16.42 8.51
N GLU A 137 8.93 16.70 9.25
CA GLU A 137 7.69 15.94 9.23
C GLU A 137 7.00 16.02 7.86
N ALA A 138 6.96 17.21 7.26
CA ALA A 138 6.40 17.40 5.93
C ALA A 138 7.16 16.58 4.86
N LEU A 139 8.50 16.56 4.93
CA LEU A 139 9.32 15.74 4.04
C LEU A 139 9.10 14.24 4.26
N ALA A 140 9.00 13.80 5.52
CA ALA A 140 8.71 12.40 5.85
C ALA A 140 7.33 11.97 5.31
N LEU A 141 6.30 12.80 5.49
CA LEU A 141 4.96 12.56 4.95
C LEU A 141 4.95 12.55 3.42
N GLN A 142 5.72 13.43 2.77
CA GLN A 142 5.86 13.43 1.31
C GLN A 142 6.53 12.15 0.81
N GLY A 143 7.57 11.67 1.50
CA GLY A 143 8.22 10.40 1.18
C GLY A 143 7.27 9.21 1.32
N LEU A 144 6.47 9.17 2.38
CA LEU A 144 5.45 8.13 2.57
C LEU A 144 4.38 8.16 1.47
N ARG A 145 3.90 9.35 1.08
CA ARG A 145 2.93 9.49 -0.01
C ARG A 145 3.52 9.00 -1.34
N ALA A 146 4.73 9.45 -1.69
CA ALA A 146 5.41 9.00 -2.91
C ALA A 146 5.61 7.48 -2.94
N ALA A 147 6.02 6.87 -1.82
CA ALA A 147 6.15 5.42 -1.72
C ALA A 147 4.79 4.70 -1.87
N SER A 148 3.72 5.24 -1.27
CA SER A 148 2.37 4.69 -1.41
C SER A 148 1.84 4.78 -2.83
N GLU A 149 2.12 5.88 -3.54
CA GLU A 149 1.74 6.09 -4.93
C GLU A 149 2.50 5.13 -5.86
N GLN A 150 3.80 4.92 -5.62
CA GLN A 150 4.61 3.94 -6.35
C GLN A 150 4.10 2.52 -6.14
N SER A 151 3.79 2.14 -4.89
CA SER A 151 3.21 0.82 -4.59
C SER A 151 1.82 0.63 -5.22
N ALA A 152 0.99 1.67 -5.22
CA ALA A 152 -0.32 1.63 -5.87
C ALA A 152 -0.19 1.54 -7.40
N ALA A 153 0.78 2.23 -8.01
CA ALA A 153 1.05 2.14 -9.43
C ALA A 153 1.54 0.72 -9.82
N ALA A 154 2.48 0.16 -9.05
CA ALA A 154 2.98 -1.19 -9.26
C ALA A 154 1.88 -2.25 -9.13
N SER A 155 1.01 -2.15 -8.11
CA SER A 155 -0.10 -3.11 -7.95
C SER A 155 -1.13 -3.03 -9.08
N ARG A 156 -1.43 -1.82 -9.59
CA ARG A 156 -2.29 -1.66 -10.79
C ARG A 156 -1.64 -2.25 -12.03
N GLN A 157 -0.33 -2.10 -12.20
CA GLN A 157 0.40 -2.68 -13.32
C GLN A 157 0.39 -4.21 -13.25
N GLU A 158 0.63 -4.80 -12.08
CA GLU A 158 0.52 -6.25 -11.89
C GLU A 158 -0.89 -6.77 -12.16
N ALA A 159 -1.92 -6.04 -11.71
CA ALA A 159 -3.31 -6.39 -11.98
C ALA A 159 -3.62 -6.39 -13.49
N ALA A 160 -3.21 -5.32 -14.20
CA ALA A 160 -3.38 -5.22 -15.64
C ALA A 160 -2.64 -6.33 -16.40
N GLN A 161 -1.43 -6.71 -15.95
CA GLN A 161 -0.69 -7.83 -16.54
C GLN A 161 -1.41 -9.17 -16.32
N ARG A 162 -1.94 -9.43 -15.13
CA ARG A 162 -2.72 -10.65 -14.85
C ARG A 162 -3.99 -10.70 -15.70
N GLU A 163 -4.71 -9.59 -15.82
CA GLU A 163 -5.88 -9.49 -16.69
C GLU A 163 -5.52 -9.77 -18.16
N ALA A 164 -4.41 -9.22 -18.66
CA ALA A 164 -3.94 -9.48 -20.02
C ALA A 164 -3.62 -10.97 -20.24
N LEU A 165 -2.93 -11.62 -19.30
CA LEU A 165 -2.62 -13.05 -19.39
C LEU A 165 -3.90 -13.91 -19.38
N LEU A 166 -4.86 -13.61 -18.51
CA LEU A 166 -6.15 -14.32 -18.49
C LEU A 166 -6.92 -14.15 -19.80
N LEU A 167 -6.88 -12.96 -20.41
CA LEU A 167 -7.50 -12.72 -21.72
C LEU A 167 -6.79 -13.51 -22.84
N GLU A 168 -5.47 -13.64 -22.78
CA GLU A 168 -4.72 -14.48 -23.72
C GLU A 168 -5.04 -15.97 -23.53
N GLU A 169 -5.10 -16.46 -22.29
CA GLU A 169 -5.49 -17.84 -21.97
C GLU A 169 -6.89 -18.16 -22.52
N LEU A 170 -7.88 -17.30 -22.24
CA LEU A 170 -9.23 -17.45 -22.77
C LEU A 170 -9.27 -17.41 -24.31
N ARG A 171 -8.41 -16.59 -24.93
CA ARG A 171 -8.29 -16.56 -26.39
C ARG A 171 -7.73 -17.88 -26.93
N LEU A 172 -6.68 -18.41 -26.30
CA LEU A 172 -6.08 -19.70 -26.68
C LEU A 172 -7.08 -20.85 -26.51
N GLU A 173 -7.84 -20.88 -25.41
CA GLU A 173 -8.91 -21.86 -25.19
C GLU A 173 -10.00 -21.78 -26.26
N ARG A 174 -10.42 -20.58 -26.67
CA ARG A 174 -11.40 -20.42 -27.75
C ARG A 174 -10.86 -20.93 -29.09
N VAL A 175 -9.58 -20.69 -29.38
CA VAL A 175 -8.93 -21.18 -30.61
C VAL A 175 -8.80 -22.70 -30.58
N SER A 176 -8.38 -23.29 -29.46
CA SER A 176 -8.24 -24.75 -29.33
C SER A 176 -9.60 -25.44 -29.41
N PHE A 177 -10.65 -24.89 -28.79
CA PHE A 177 -12.01 -25.39 -28.92
C PHE A 177 -12.53 -25.29 -30.37
N ALA A 178 -12.28 -24.18 -31.05
CA ALA A 178 -12.68 -24.02 -32.45
C ALA A 178 -11.96 -25.03 -33.37
N ALA A 179 -10.68 -25.26 -33.15
CA ALA A 179 -9.90 -26.27 -33.88
C ALA A 179 -10.46 -27.67 -33.65
N ALA A 180 -10.64 -28.09 -32.39
CA ALA A 180 -11.23 -29.39 -32.05
C ALA A 180 -12.65 -29.57 -32.62
N SER A 181 -13.47 -28.51 -32.62
CA SER A 181 -14.80 -28.51 -33.23
C SER A 181 -14.73 -28.67 -34.76
N SER A 182 -13.73 -28.09 -35.41
CA SER A 182 -13.53 -28.23 -36.85
C SER A 182 -13.05 -29.63 -37.24
N GLU A 183 -12.12 -30.20 -36.47
CA GLU A 183 -11.64 -31.58 -36.64
C GLU A 183 -12.77 -32.59 -36.42
N ALA A 184 -13.58 -32.42 -35.37
CA ALA A 184 -14.74 -33.26 -35.13
C ALA A 184 -15.78 -33.18 -36.26
N ARG A 185 -15.93 -32.01 -36.90
CA ARG A 185 -16.80 -31.87 -38.09
C ARG A 185 -16.22 -32.56 -39.31
N ALA A 186 -14.91 -32.43 -39.55
CA ALA A 186 -14.23 -33.13 -40.65
C ALA A 186 -14.33 -34.66 -40.48
N ALA A 187 -14.04 -35.19 -39.30
CA ALA A 187 -14.15 -36.62 -39.00
C ALA A 187 -15.58 -37.16 -39.20
N ARG A 188 -16.61 -36.35 -38.88
CA ARG A 188 -18.02 -36.73 -39.15
C ARG A 188 -18.34 -36.74 -40.64
N ALA A 189 -17.78 -35.81 -41.42
CA ALA A 189 -17.96 -35.77 -42.86
C ALA A 189 -17.30 -36.99 -43.52
N GLU A 190 -16.05 -37.30 -43.18
CA GLU A 190 -15.34 -38.49 -43.66
C GLU A 190 -16.07 -39.79 -43.29
N ALA A 191 -16.60 -39.88 -42.06
CA ALA A 191 -17.39 -41.03 -41.64
C ALA A 191 -18.72 -41.15 -42.42
N ALA A 192 -19.35 -40.02 -42.79
CA ALA A 192 -20.55 -40.01 -43.60
C ALA A 192 -20.26 -40.46 -45.04
N GLU A 193 -19.20 -39.96 -45.66
CA GLU A 193 -18.76 -40.38 -47.00
C GLU A 193 -18.40 -41.88 -47.04
N ALA A 194 -17.66 -42.36 -46.04
CA ALA A 194 -17.35 -43.79 -45.91
C ALA A 194 -18.61 -44.64 -45.74
N ALA A 195 -19.60 -44.16 -44.97
CA ALA A 195 -20.88 -44.85 -44.81
C ALA A 195 -21.71 -44.86 -46.11
N GLU A 196 -21.68 -43.79 -46.90
CA GLU A 196 -22.32 -43.73 -48.22
C GLU A 196 -21.66 -44.70 -49.21
N SER A 197 -20.33 -44.69 -49.30
CA SER A 197 -19.59 -45.65 -50.15
C SER A 197 -19.83 -47.11 -49.75
N ALA A 198 -19.93 -47.39 -48.44
CA ALA A 198 -20.32 -48.71 -47.95
C ALA A 198 -21.75 -49.09 -48.36
N ARG A 199 -22.70 -48.13 -48.34
CA ARG A 199 -24.07 -48.38 -48.83
C ARG A 199 -24.12 -48.62 -50.33
N GLU A 200 -23.36 -47.86 -51.11
CA GLU A 200 -23.27 -48.01 -52.57
C GLU A 200 -22.68 -49.36 -52.97
N SER A 201 -21.60 -49.79 -52.32
CA SER A 201 -21.01 -51.11 -52.56
C SER A 201 -21.93 -52.27 -52.14
N LEU A 202 -22.65 -52.14 -51.02
CA LEU A 202 -23.67 -53.12 -50.65
C LEU A 202 -24.81 -53.16 -51.67
N ALA A 203 -25.24 -51.99 -52.19
CA ALA A 203 -26.25 -51.91 -53.22
C ALA A 203 -25.79 -52.55 -54.54
N SER A 204 -24.54 -52.32 -54.97
CA SER A 204 -23.99 -52.95 -56.17
C SER A 204 -23.89 -54.46 -56.01
N CYS A 205 -23.40 -54.96 -54.86
CA CYS A 205 -23.38 -56.39 -54.57
C CYS A 205 -24.78 -57.00 -54.55
N ALA A 206 -25.78 -56.30 -53.99
CA ALA A 206 -27.17 -56.75 -54.01
C ALA A 206 -27.74 -56.83 -55.44
N LEU A 207 -27.42 -55.87 -56.31
CA LEU A 207 -27.82 -55.88 -57.72
C LEU A 207 -27.15 -57.03 -58.49
N GLU A 208 -25.84 -57.26 -58.28
CA GLU A 208 -25.13 -58.40 -58.88
C GLU A 208 -25.68 -59.75 -58.40
N ALA A 209 -25.99 -59.87 -57.10
CA ALA A 209 -26.63 -61.05 -56.55
C ALA A 209 -28.04 -61.27 -57.14
N ALA A 210 -28.82 -60.20 -57.32
CA ALA A 210 -30.12 -60.28 -57.98
C ALA A 210 -30.00 -60.72 -59.46
N ALA A 211 -29.05 -60.14 -60.21
CA ALA A 211 -28.79 -60.47 -61.60
C ALA A 211 -28.34 -61.94 -61.77
N SER A 212 -27.45 -62.43 -60.91
CA SER A 212 -27.02 -63.84 -60.93
C SER A 212 -28.15 -64.81 -60.58
N CYS A 213 -29.01 -64.47 -59.62
CA CYS A 213 -30.19 -65.26 -59.29
C CYS A 213 -31.19 -65.30 -60.46
N GLN A 214 -31.40 -64.17 -61.14
CA GLN A 214 -32.24 -64.12 -62.34
C GLN A 214 -31.67 -64.99 -63.46
N ALA A 215 -30.37 -64.91 -63.74
CA ALA A 215 -29.72 -65.74 -64.75
C ALA A 215 -29.84 -67.25 -64.44
N GLN A 216 -29.76 -67.64 -63.16
CA GLN A 216 -30.02 -69.03 -62.75
C GLN A 216 -31.46 -69.46 -63.01
N ARG A 217 -32.44 -68.61 -62.71
CA ARG A 217 -33.85 -68.88 -62.99
C ARG A 217 -34.10 -69.02 -64.49
N GLU A 218 -33.54 -68.14 -65.31
CA GLU A 218 -33.64 -68.19 -66.77
C GLU A 218 -33.00 -69.47 -67.32
N ALA A 219 -31.83 -69.88 -66.80
CA ALA A 219 -31.20 -71.15 -67.18
C ALA A 219 -32.03 -72.37 -66.79
N GLN A 220 -32.66 -72.38 -65.61
CA GLN A 220 -33.57 -73.45 -65.19
C GLN A 220 -34.82 -73.51 -66.08
N VAL A 221 -35.42 -72.36 -66.40
CA VAL A 221 -36.56 -72.28 -67.33
C VAL A 221 -36.16 -72.81 -68.70
N ALA A 222 -35.01 -72.38 -69.25
CA ALA A 222 -34.50 -72.89 -70.52
C ALA A 222 -34.26 -74.40 -70.50
N GLN A 223 -33.72 -74.95 -69.40
CA GLN A 223 -33.54 -76.38 -69.24
C GLN A 223 -34.87 -77.14 -69.21
N VAL A 224 -35.88 -76.64 -68.50
CA VAL A 224 -37.22 -77.25 -68.45
C VAL A 224 -37.89 -77.18 -69.81
N LEU A 225 -37.84 -76.02 -70.49
CA LEU A 225 -38.35 -75.88 -71.86
C LEU A 225 -37.68 -76.85 -72.81
N GLY A 226 -36.35 -76.97 -72.77
CA GLY A 226 -35.62 -77.93 -73.60
C GLY A 226 -36.01 -79.40 -73.33
N ARG A 227 -36.31 -79.77 -72.07
CA ARG A 227 -36.83 -81.10 -71.73
C ARG A 227 -38.25 -81.31 -72.29
N LEU A 228 -39.13 -80.33 -72.10
CA LEU A 228 -40.51 -80.39 -72.60
C LEU A 228 -40.57 -80.45 -74.13
N GLU A 229 -39.75 -79.66 -74.82
CA GLU A 229 -39.60 -79.70 -76.27
C GLU A 229 -39.09 -81.07 -76.72
N GLY A 230 -38.05 -81.60 -76.07
CA GLY A 230 -37.50 -82.93 -76.35
C GLY A 230 -38.53 -84.06 -76.15
N GLU A 231 -39.29 -84.03 -75.05
CA GLU A 231 -40.39 -84.97 -74.79
C GLU A 231 -41.51 -84.83 -75.82
N HIS A 232 -41.90 -83.60 -76.17
CA HIS A 232 -42.89 -83.35 -77.21
C HIS A 232 -42.45 -83.91 -78.57
N PHE A 233 -41.20 -83.68 -78.99
CA PHE A 233 -40.67 -84.25 -80.24
C PHE A 233 -40.65 -85.78 -80.18
N ARG A 234 -40.25 -86.37 -79.06
CA ARG A 234 -40.24 -87.82 -78.88
C ARG A 234 -41.66 -88.41 -78.97
N LEU A 235 -42.61 -87.89 -78.20
CA LEU A 235 -44.00 -88.34 -78.21
C LEU A 235 -44.66 -88.13 -79.57
N SER A 236 -44.37 -87.01 -80.24
CA SER A 236 -44.83 -86.75 -81.61
C SER A 236 -44.26 -87.77 -82.60
N HIS A 237 -42.99 -88.14 -82.45
CA HIS A 237 -42.35 -89.17 -83.27
C HIS A 237 -42.92 -90.56 -83.00
N GLU A 238 -43.12 -90.93 -81.73
CA GLU A 238 -43.77 -92.18 -81.32
C GLU A 238 -45.21 -92.26 -81.87
N ALA A 239 -46.00 -91.19 -81.74
CA ALA A 239 -47.35 -91.12 -82.30
C ALA A 239 -47.37 -91.20 -83.84
N ALA A 240 -46.41 -90.58 -84.52
CA ALA A 240 -46.25 -90.70 -85.96
C ALA A 240 -45.88 -92.14 -86.36
N GLN A 241 -44.96 -92.79 -85.65
CA GLN A 241 -44.62 -94.20 -85.87
C GLN A 241 -45.82 -95.12 -85.64
N GLU A 242 -46.60 -94.89 -84.59
CA GLU A 242 -47.84 -95.64 -84.34
C GLU A 242 -48.86 -95.43 -85.47
N ALA A 243 -49.04 -94.20 -85.96
CA ALA A 243 -49.90 -93.91 -87.10
C ALA A 243 -49.44 -94.64 -88.37
N TYR A 244 -48.12 -94.69 -88.63
CA TYR A 244 -47.55 -95.48 -89.72
C TYR A 244 -47.79 -96.98 -89.54
N ARG A 245 -47.57 -97.54 -88.34
CA ARG A 245 -47.84 -98.95 -88.05
C ARG A 245 -49.33 -99.30 -88.21
N ARG A 246 -50.24 -98.42 -87.79
CA ARG A 246 -51.68 -98.60 -87.97
C ARG A 246 -52.07 -98.55 -89.45
N ARG A 247 -51.47 -97.66 -90.25
CA ARG A 247 -51.68 -97.63 -91.72
C ARG A 247 -51.15 -98.89 -92.39
N ALA A 248 -49.93 -99.33 -92.07
CA ALA A 248 -49.37 -100.57 -92.61
C ALA A 248 -50.21 -101.81 -92.24
N ALA A 249 -50.70 -101.90 -91.00
CA ALA A 249 -51.60 -102.97 -90.56
C ALA A 249 -52.99 -102.90 -91.22
N GLN A 250 -53.43 -101.72 -91.67
CA GLN A 250 -54.66 -101.57 -92.47
C GLN A 250 -54.42 -102.02 -93.92
N GLU A 251 -53.24 -101.71 -94.49
CA GLU A 251 -52.82 -102.14 -95.83
C GLU A 251 -52.57 -103.66 -95.94
N GLU A 252 -52.28 -104.37 -94.83
CA GLU A 252 -52.14 -105.84 -94.80
C GLU A 252 -53.47 -106.61 -94.62
N VAL A 253 -54.57 -105.91 -94.33
CA VAL A 253 -55.91 -106.49 -94.11
C VAL A 253 -56.83 -106.31 -95.33
N GLU A 254 -56.43 -105.50 -96.32
CA GLU A 254 -57.06 -105.36 -97.65
C GLU A 254 -56.45 -106.34 -98.67
#